data_AF-A0A8J7QNH1-F1
#
_entry.id   AF-A0A8J7QNH1-F1
#
_cell.length_a   1.000
_cell.length_b   1.000
_cell.length_c   1.000
_cell.angle_alpha   90.00
_cell.angle_beta   90.00
_cell.angle_gamma   90.00
#
_symmetry.space_group_name_H-M   'P 1'
#
loop_
_entity.id
_entity.type
_entity.pdbx_description
1 polymer ?
#
loop_
_entity_poly.entity_id
_entity_poly.type
_entity_poly.pdbx_seq_one_letter_code
_entity_poly.pdbx_strand_id
1 'polypeptide(L)'
;MLGKIRKEKTQPDSERLRRALSRSEVPDRVPFMELFADGEIMAAVLGKPLNYFYKELRSEREWEERTLSLMEFYETLGYDYVRVDTRDYETTVKQSQYEKEQLALGEMGSRAYMYRTADVSPDLNRGERAWANEHTGVIANWEDFKKFKWEDPEDIAEESIAGLEWACDHAPPGMGIVTAAGTVLEPVMWLMGIKNFYLSLYKQPDLVEAMF
;
A
#
# COMPACT_ATOMS: atom_id res chain seq x y z
N MET A 1 2.95 -25.90 14.60
CA MET A 1 3.52 -25.47 13.31
C MET A 1 4.38 -24.21 13.49
N LEU A 2 3.84 -23.11 14.04
CA LEU A 2 4.58 -21.86 14.31
C LEU A 2 5.88 -22.02 15.13
N GLY A 3 5.88 -22.92 16.13
CA GLY A 3 7.08 -23.18 16.95
C GLY A 3 8.25 -23.86 16.21
N LYS A 4 8.06 -24.36 14.98
CA LYS A 4 9.18 -24.81 14.13
C LYS A 4 9.79 -23.66 13.34
N ILE A 5 8.97 -22.74 12.83
CA ILE A 5 9.40 -21.56 12.07
C ILE A 5 10.34 -20.70 12.92
N ARG A 6 9.97 -20.42 14.18
CA ARG A 6 10.79 -19.61 15.10
C ARG A 6 12.10 -20.25 15.57
N LYS A 7 12.36 -21.52 15.24
CA LYS A 7 13.60 -22.22 15.62
C LYS A 7 14.69 -22.11 14.57
N GLU A 8 14.32 -21.84 13.32
CA GLU A 8 15.28 -21.64 12.25
C GLU A 8 15.76 -20.18 12.28
N LYS A 9 17.07 -19.99 12.40
CA LYS A 9 17.66 -18.65 12.33
C LYS A 9 17.86 -18.32 10.84
N THR A 10 17.00 -17.47 10.32
CA THR A 10 17.11 -16.95 8.96
C THR A 10 18.27 -15.92 8.90
N GLN A 11 18.86 -15.79 7.72
CA GLN A 11 19.88 -14.79 7.43
C GLN A 11 19.51 -14.15 6.08
N PRO A 12 18.78 -13.02 6.11
CA PRO A 12 18.44 -12.30 4.90
C PRO A 12 19.69 -11.97 4.07
N ASP A 13 19.61 -12.13 2.75
CA ASP A 13 20.65 -11.72 1.80
C ASP A 13 20.03 -11.00 0.60
N SER A 14 20.01 -9.67 0.64
CA SER A 14 19.46 -8.83 -0.43
C SER A 14 20.17 -9.02 -1.78
N GLU A 15 21.43 -9.45 -1.78
CA GLU A 15 22.14 -9.77 -3.02
C GLU A 15 21.54 -11.01 -3.71
N ARG A 16 20.89 -11.92 -2.98
CA ARG A 16 20.15 -13.04 -3.59
C ARG A 16 19.03 -12.53 -4.48
N LEU A 17 18.26 -11.55 -3.98
CA LEU A 17 17.20 -10.92 -4.74
C LEU A 17 17.78 -10.15 -5.94
N ARG A 18 18.87 -9.39 -5.73
CA ARG A 18 19.54 -8.65 -6.82
C ARG A 18 20.03 -9.56 -7.93
N ARG A 19 20.69 -10.70 -7.61
CA ARG A 19 21.15 -11.70 -8.60
C ARG A 19 19.99 -12.24 -9.43
N ALA A 20 18.88 -12.60 -8.77
CA ALA A 20 17.69 -13.12 -9.44
C ALA A 20 17.03 -12.07 -10.37
N LEU A 21 16.77 -10.86 -9.86
CA LEU A 21 16.10 -9.79 -10.60
C LEU A 21 16.93 -9.28 -11.77
N SER A 22 18.25 -9.11 -11.57
CA SER A 22 19.16 -8.69 -12.64
C SER A 22 19.51 -9.80 -13.62
N ARG A 23 19.14 -11.06 -13.30
CA ARG A 23 19.48 -12.26 -14.08
C ARG A 23 20.99 -12.41 -14.29
N SER A 24 21.81 -11.86 -13.39
CA SER A 24 23.26 -11.91 -13.52
C SER A 24 23.80 -13.31 -13.24
N GLU A 25 23.22 -14.00 -12.25
CA GLU A 25 23.65 -15.32 -11.78
C GLU A 25 22.45 -16.11 -11.23
N VAL A 26 22.58 -17.44 -11.14
CA VAL A 26 21.57 -18.28 -10.47
C VAL A 26 21.76 -18.18 -8.96
N PRO A 27 20.76 -17.74 -8.17
CA PRO A 27 20.87 -17.67 -6.72
C PRO A 27 20.93 -19.07 -6.09
N ASP A 28 21.44 -19.15 -4.87
CA ASP A 28 21.55 -20.36 -4.04
C ASP A 28 20.20 -20.99 -3.68
N ARG A 29 19.12 -20.20 -3.72
CA ARG A 29 17.72 -20.65 -3.70
C ARG A 29 16.83 -19.65 -4.43
N VAL A 30 15.59 -20.02 -4.73
CA VAL A 30 14.58 -19.06 -5.22
C VAL A 30 14.29 -18.02 -4.13
N PRO A 31 14.57 -16.72 -4.32
CA PRO A 31 14.20 -15.70 -3.35
C PRO A 31 12.69 -15.55 -3.31
N PHE A 32 12.14 -15.39 -2.10
CA PHE A 32 10.70 -15.14 -1.93
C PHE A 32 10.40 -13.67 -2.21
N MET A 33 9.29 -13.43 -2.91
CA MET A 33 8.70 -12.10 -3.09
C MET A 33 7.20 -12.19 -2.91
N GLU A 34 6.67 -11.18 -2.23
CA GLU A 34 5.25 -11.01 -1.92
C GLU A 34 4.82 -9.59 -2.29
N LEU A 35 3.64 -9.47 -2.89
CA LEU A 35 2.99 -8.20 -3.20
C LEU A 35 2.45 -7.56 -1.91
N PHE A 36 1.67 -8.32 -1.13
CA PHE A 36 1.29 -7.95 0.23
C PHE A 36 0.82 -9.17 1.04
N ALA A 37 1.09 -9.18 2.34
CA ALA A 37 0.52 -10.15 3.28
C ALA A 37 -0.62 -9.50 4.07
N ASP A 38 -1.73 -10.22 4.25
CA ASP A 38 -2.83 -9.75 5.09
C ASP A 38 -2.38 -9.54 6.54
N GLY A 39 -2.81 -8.42 7.13
CA GLY A 39 -2.47 -8.04 8.51
C GLY A 39 -2.84 -9.09 9.56
N GLU A 40 -3.94 -9.83 9.35
CA GLU A 40 -4.35 -10.93 10.24
C GLU A 40 -3.36 -12.11 10.17
N ILE A 41 -2.82 -12.40 8.98
CA ILE A 41 -1.81 -13.44 8.79
C ILE A 41 -0.49 -13.03 9.43
N MET A 42 -0.06 -11.78 9.20
CA MET A 42 1.13 -11.24 9.85
C MET A 42 0.99 -11.27 11.37
N ALA A 43 -0.15 -10.83 11.90
CA ALA A 43 -0.44 -10.86 13.33
C ALA A 43 -0.43 -12.30 13.89
N ALA A 44 -1.04 -13.26 13.20
CA ALA A 44 -1.06 -14.66 13.63
C ALA A 44 0.34 -15.29 13.67
N VAL A 45 1.19 -15.01 12.69
CA VAL A 45 2.59 -15.49 12.66
C VAL A 45 3.40 -14.92 13.82
N LEU A 46 3.23 -13.62 14.08
CA LEU A 46 3.94 -12.91 15.15
C LEU A 46 3.33 -13.15 16.54
N GLY A 47 2.12 -13.70 16.63
CA GLY A 47 1.39 -13.87 17.89
C GLY A 47 0.88 -12.52 18.45
N LYS A 48 0.56 -11.58 17.57
CA LYS A 48 -0.02 -10.27 17.88
C LYS A 48 -1.56 -10.30 17.71
N PRO A 49 -2.30 -9.34 18.28
CA PRO A 49 -3.74 -9.21 18.03
C PRO A 49 -4.04 -9.09 16.52
N LEU A 50 -5.11 -9.73 16.04
CA LEU A 50 -5.43 -9.80 14.59
C LEU A 50 -5.59 -8.41 13.93
N ASN A 51 -6.02 -7.40 14.69
CA ASN A 51 -6.18 -6.04 14.21
C ASN A 51 -4.90 -5.17 14.34
N TYR A 52 -3.77 -5.74 14.77
CA TYR A 52 -2.55 -4.99 15.09
C TYR A 52 -2.03 -4.14 13.92
N PHE A 53 -2.07 -4.66 12.70
CA PHE A 53 -1.62 -3.95 11.50
C PHE A 53 -2.66 -3.00 10.89
N TYR A 54 -3.93 -3.10 11.31
CA TYR A 54 -5.03 -2.28 10.79
C TYR A 54 -5.47 -1.16 11.73
N LYS A 55 -5.07 -1.21 13.01
CA LYS A 55 -5.41 -0.13 13.94
C LYS A 55 -4.84 1.20 13.46
N GLU A 56 -5.60 2.27 13.63
CA GLU A 56 -5.11 3.62 13.37
C GLU A 56 -3.88 3.91 14.24
N LEU A 57 -2.84 4.48 13.63
CA LEU A 57 -1.62 4.89 14.31
C LEU A 57 -1.89 6.14 15.14
N ARG A 58 -1.44 6.15 16.41
CA ARG A 58 -1.70 7.26 17.35
C ARG A 58 -0.44 7.99 17.80
N SER A 59 0.73 7.47 17.44
CA SER A 59 2.02 8.06 17.77
C SER A 59 3.11 7.49 16.87
N GLU A 60 4.20 8.22 16.75
CA GLU A 60 5.43 7.78 16.08
C GLU A 60 5.93 6.44 16.63
N ARG A 61 5.94 6.26 17.94
CA ARG A 61 6.31 4.98 18.59
C ARG A 61 5.47 3.79 18.11
N GLU A 62 4.17 3.99 17.86
CA GLU A 62 3.33 2.91 17.31
C GLU A 62 3.63 2.62 15.84
N TRP A 63 4.08 3.62 15.08
CA TRP A 63 4.53 3.46 13.70
C TRP A 63 5.84 2.66 13.68
N GLU A 64 6.82 3.05 14.50
CA GLU A 64 8.10 2.34 14.65
C GLU A 64 7.89 0.87 15.05
N GLU A 65 7.08 0.62 16.09
CA GLU A 65 6.75 -0.75 16.54
C GLU A 65 6.11 -1.59 15.43
N ARG A 66 5.26 -0.98 14.60
CA ARG A 66 4.61 -1.67 13.48
C ARG A 66 5.61 -1.99 12.37
N THR A 67 6.50 -1.04 12.05
CA THR A 67 7.56 -1.23 11.05
C THR A 67 8.55 -2.32 11.49
N LEU A 68 8.96 -2.34 12.76
CA LEU A 68 9.78 -3.43 13.32
C LEU A 68 9.05 -4.77 13.29
N SER A 69 7.75 -4.79 13.59
CA SER A 69 6.94 -6.02 13.50
C SER A 69 6.85 -6.54 12.07
N LEU A 70 6.81 -5.64 11.08
CA LEU A 70 6.86 -6.01 9.67
C LEU A 70 8.21 -6.64 9.32
N MET A 71 9.32 -6.03 9.73
CA MET A 71 10.66 -6.59 9.56
C MET A 71 10.78 -7.98 10.20
N GLU A 72 10.30 -8.15 11.44
CA GLU A 72 10.27 -9.43 12.15
C GLU A 72 9.49 -10.48 11.37
N PHE A 73 8.35 -10.12 10.76
CA PHE A 73 7.54 -11.04 9.96
C PHE A 73 8.29 -11.54 8.72
N TYR A 74 8.89 -10.61 7.96
CA TYR A 74 9.64 -10.96 6.74
C TYR A 74 10.88 -11.79 7.08
N GLU A 75 11.64 -11.39 8.11
CA GLU A 75 12.79 -12.16 8.59
C GLU A 75 12.38 -13.56 9.06
N THR A 76 11.32 -13.68 9.86
CA THR A 76 10.82 -14.96 10.40
C THR A 76 10.42 -15.94 9.29
N LEU A 77 9.87 -15.44 8.19
CA LEU A 77 9.49 -16.27 7.03
C LEU A 77 10.63 -16.47 6.02
N GLY A 78 11.80 -15.89 6.28
CA GLY A 78 12.99 -16.05 5.47
C GLY A 78 12.97 -15.28 4.18
N TYR A 79 12.31 -14.11 4.14
CA TYR A 79 12.46 -13.16 3.05
C TYR A 79 13.81 -12.45 3.13
N ASP A 80 14.31 -12.06 1.96
CA ASP A 80 15.60 -11.35 1.81
C ASP A 80 15.44 -9.83 1.74
N TYR A 81 14.20 -9.37 1.81
CA TYR A 81 13.84 -7.96 1.83
C TYR A 81 12.61 -7.75 2.72
N VAL A 82 12.34 -6.51 3.07
CA VAL A 82 11.06 -6.06 3.61
C VAL A 82 10.52 -4.93 2.74
N ARG A 83 9.20 -4.90 2.54
CA ARG A 83 8.52 -3.78 1.90
C ARG A 83 8.28 -2.69 2.94
N VAL A 84 8.87 -1.51 2.76
CA VAL A 84 8.65 -0.36 3.66
C VAL A 84 8.30 0.87 2.83
N ASP A 85 7.45 1.72 3.40
CA ASP A 85 7.05 2.99 2.82
C ASP A 85 8.17 4.04 2.92
N THR A 86 8.12 5.07 2.08
CA THR A 86 9.03 6.23 2.22
C THR A 86 8.62 7.16 3.36
N ARG A 87 7.33 7.16 3.70
CA ARG A 87 6.70 8.09 4.64
C ARG A 87 7.03 7.76 6.09
N ASP A 88 7.35 8.79 6.86
CA ASP A 88 7.40 8.73 8.31
C ASP A 88 5.98 8.78 8.92
N TYR A 89 5.89 8.84 10.26
CA TYR A 89 4.61 8.89 10.96
C TYR A 89 3.76 10.12 10.57
N GLU A 90 4.34 11.32 10.57
CA GLU A 90 3.60 12.56 10.29
C GLU A 90 3.04 12.55 8.87
N THR A 91 3.86 12.17 7.89
CA THR A 91 3.46 12.06 6.48
C THR A 91 2.41 10.96 6.29
N THR A 92 2.56 9.82 6.99
CA THR A 92 1.54 8.74 6.97
C THR A 92 0.18 9.23 7.47
N VAL A 93 0.15 10.02 8.56
CA VAL A 93 -1.09 10.57 9.12
C VAL A 93 -1.69 11.62 8.18
N LYS A 94 -0.88 12.53 7.63
CA LYS A 94 -1.31 13.54 6.64
C LYS A 94 -1.97 12.87 5.43
N GLN A 95 -1.32 11.84 4.87
CA GLN A 95 -1.90 11.11 3.72
C GLN A 95 -3.21 10.43 4.08
N SER A 96 -3.28 9.76 5.25
CA SER A 96 -4.52 9.09 5.67
C SER A 96 -5.70 10.07 5.81
N GLN A 97 -5.44 11.29 6.24
CA GLN A 97 -6.46 12.35 6.33
C GLN A 97 -6.88 12.81 4.93
N TYR A 98 -5.92 13.08 4.05
CA TYR A 98 -6.19 13.46 2.66
C TYR A 98 -7.05 12.42 1.93
N GLU A 99 -6.70 11.14 2.02
CA GLU A 99 -7.46 10.05 1.40
C GLU A 99 -8.90 9.97 1.92
N LYS A 100 -9.10 10.14 3.24
CA LYS A 100 -10.46 10.15 3.84
C LYS A 100 -11.32 11.31 3.33
N GLU A 101 -10.70 12.45 3.04
CA GLU A 101 -11.40 13.66 2.58
C GLU A 101 -11.66 13.68 1.07
N GLN A 102 -10.66 13.32 0.26
CA GLN A 102 -10.73 13.43 -1.21
C GLN A 102 -11.13 12.13 -1.91
N LEU A 103 -10.75 10.98 -1.37
CA LEU A 103 -10.96 9.66 -1.97
C LEU A 103 -12.08 8.89 -1.23
N ALA A 104 -13.16 9.61 -0.94
CA ALA A 104 -14.23 9.13 -0.08
C ALA A 104 -14.95 7.88 -0.64
N LEU A 105 -15.31 7.00 0.29
CA LEU A 105 -16.15 5.84 0.04
C LEU A 105 -17.62 6.22 0.02
N GLY A 106 -18.39 5.70 -0.93
CA GLY A 106 -19.82 5.98 -1.04
C GLY A 106 -20.66 4.75 -1.37
N GLU A 107 -21.96 4.97 -1.47
CA GLU A 107 -22.91 3.91 -1.82
C GLU A 107 -22.80 3.55 -3.31
N MET A 108 -23.16 2.31 -3.65
CA MET A 108 -23.23 1.86 -5.04
C MET A 108 -24.17 2.77 -5.86
N GLY A 109 -23.72 3.20 -7.04
CA GLY A 109 -24.47 4.12 -7.90
C GLY A 109 -24.22 5.60 -7.62
N SER A 110 -23.51 5.94 -6.54
CA SER A 110 -22.99 7.29 -6.33
C SER A 110 -21.76 7.57 -7.22
N ARG A 111 -21.31 8.83 -7.20
CA ARG A 111 -20.08 9.30 -7.85
C ARG A 111 -18.83 9.19 -6.95
N ALA A 112 -18.85 8.30 -5.97
CA ALA A 112 -17.74 8.12 -5.04
C ALA A 112 -16.49 7.56 -5.72
N TYR A 113 -15.33 7.73 -5.10
CA TYR A 113 -14.07 7.16 -5.59
C TYR A 113 -14.10 5.63 -5.57
N MET A 114 -14.57 5.07 -4.46
CA MET A 114 -14.83 3.65 -4.27
C MET A 114 -16.19 3.44 -3.63
N TYR A 115 -16.76 2.26 -3.84
CA TYR A 115 -17.99 1.86 -3.17
C TYR A 115 -17.69 1.20 -1.84
N ARG A 116 -18.65 1.29 -0.92
CA ARG A 116 -18.62 0.57 0.36
C ARG A 116 -19.96 -0.05 0.70
N THR A 117 -19.90 -1.09 1.52
CA THR A 117 -21.06 -1.70 2.19
C THR A 117 -20.63 -2.33 3.50
N ALA A 118 -21.60 -2.73 4.33
CA ALA A 118 -21.33 -3.47 5.55
C ALA A 118 -20.59 -4.78 5.23
N ASP A 119 -19.52 -5.06 5.95
CA ASP A 119 -18.88 -6.36 5.86
C ASP A 119 -19.75 -7.40 6.57
N VAL A 120 -20.08 -8.49 5.87
CA VAL A 120 -20.91 -9.58 6.37
C VAL A 120 -20.12 -10.87 6.61
N SER A 121 -18.78 -10.80 6.51
CA SER A 121 -17.90 -11.92 6.85
C SER A 121 -18.13 -12.38 8.29
N PRO A 122 -18.36 -13.68 8.56
CA PRO A 122 -18.57 -14.18 9.90
C PRO A 122 -17.28 -14.21 10.73
N ASP A 123 -16.15 -14.51 10.09
CA ASP A 123 -14.88 -14.78 10.77
C ASP A 123 -13.86 -13.63 10.64
N LEU A 124 -14.01 -12.77 9.62
CA LEU A 124 -13.09 -11.67 9.31
C LEU A 124 -13.85 -10.37 9.02
N ASN A 125 -14.83 -10.05 9.87
CA ASN A 125 -15.62 -8.83 9.73
C ASN A 125 -14.77 -7.59 10.03
N ARG A 126 -14.64 -6.68 9.05
CA ARG A 126 -13.92 -5.40 9.19
C ARG A 126 -14.86 -4.19 9.35
N GLY A 127 -16.15 -4.43 9.62
CA GLY A 127 -17.19 -3.40 9.71
C GLY A 127 -17.70 -2.97 8.34
N GLU A 128 -16.80 -2.51 7.47
CA GLU A 128 -17.13 -2.13 6.09
C GLU A 128 -16.17 -2.81 5.10
N ARG A 129 -16.67 -3.11 3.90
CA ARG A 129 -15.87 -3.52 2.76
C ARG A 129 -15.94 -2.46 1.68
N ALA A 130 -14.78 -2.08 1.15
CA ALA A 130 -14.67 -1.18 0.01
C ALA A 130 -14.24 -1.92 -1.27
N TRP A 131 -14.67 -1.44 -2.44
CA TRP A 131 -14.22 -1.93 -3.75
C TRP A 131 -14.31 -0.82 -4.81
N ALA A 132 -13.64 -1.02 -5.95
CA ALA A 132 -13.54 -0.01 -7.00
C ALA A 132 -14.92 0.40 -7.55
N ASN A 133 -15.09 1.69 -7.84
CA ASN A 133 -16.26 2.19 -8.56
C ASN A 133 -16.13 1.85 -10.07
N GLU A 134 -16.96 0.93 -10.55
CA GLU A 134 -16.94 0.49 -11.95
C GLU A 134 -17.69 1.44 -12.91
N HIS A 135 -18.45 2.41 -12.40
CA HIS A 135 -19.35 3.26 -13.19
C HIS A 135 -18.71 4.62 -13.50
N THR A 136 -19.24 5.68 -12.88
CA THR A 136 -18.78 7.05 -13.02
C THR A 136 -18.31 7.49 -11.65
N GLY A 137 -17.02 7.80 -11.56
CA GLY A 137 -16.36 8.24 -10.34
C GLY A 137 -16.49 9.73 -10.11
N VAL A 138 -15.55 10.26 -9.34
CA VAL A 138 -15.49 11.66 -8.95
C VAL A 138 -15.32 12.59 -10.16
N ILE A 139 -14.51 12.20 -11.15
CA ILE A 139 -14.24 13.00 -12.35
C ILE A 139 -14.87 12.36 -13.59
N ALA A 140 -15.98 12.91 -14.08
CA ALA A 140 -16.63 12.40 -15.30
C ALA A 140 -16.36 13.26 -16.54
N ASN A 141 -16.06 14.53 -16.33
CA ASN A 141 -15.95 15.54 -17.37
C ASN A 141 -15.02 16.70 -16.91
N TRP A 142 -14.82 17.67 -17.80
CA TRP A 142 -14.00 18.86 -17.56
C TRP A 142 -14.46 19.75 -16.40
N GLU A 143 -15.76 19.78 -16.07
CA GLU A 143 -16.25 20.56 -14.92
C GLU A 143 -15.78 19.92 -13.62
N ASP A 144 -15.88 18.59 -13.52
CA ASP A 144 -15.40 17.86 -12.35
C ASP A 144 -13.87 17.99 -12.22
N PHE A 145 -13.13 17.84 -13.32
CA PHE A 145 -11.68 17.97 -13.36
C PHE A 145 -11.18 19.31 -12.79
N LYS A 146 -11.85 20.42 -13.18
CA LYS A 146 -11.50 21.77 -12.72
C LYS A 146 -11.87 22.04 -11.27
N LYS A 147 -12.85 21.31 -10.72
CA LYS A 147 -13.27 21.43 -9.31
C LYS A 147 -12.49 20.49 -8.40
N PHE A 148 -11.88 19.45 -8.96
CA PHE A 148 -11.10 18.49 -8.20
C PHE A 148 -9.90 19.20 -7.54
N LYS A 149 -9.67 18.88 -6.27
CA LYS A 149 -8.59 19.46 -5.48
C LYS A 149 -7.33 18.61 -5.68
N TRP A 150 -6.60 18.92 -6.74
CA TRP A 150 -5.29 18.31 -6.99
C TRP A 150 -4.31 18.71 -5.89
N GLU A 151 -3.46 17.77 -5.48
CA GLU A 151 -2.32 18.07 -4.60
C GLU A 151 -1.37 19.04 -5.29
N ASP A 152 -0.79 19.96 -4.52
CA ASP A 152 0.25 20.83 -5.03
C ASP A 152 1.54 20.00 -5.21
N PRO A 153 2.20 20.03 -6.38
CA PRO A 153 3.49 19.35 -6.56
C PRO A 153 4.55 19.77 -5.53
N GLU A 154 4.47 20.99 -4.99
CA GLU A 154 5.38 21.43 -3.92
C GLU A 154 5.11 20.68 -2.59
N ASP A 155 3.84 20.42 -2.24
CA ASP A 155 3.50 19.61 -1.05
C ASP A 155 4.07 18.18 -1.15
N ILE A 156 4.09 17.61 -2.36
CA ILE A 156 4.64 16.28 -2.64
C ILE A 156 6.17 16.31 -2.59
N ALA A 157 6.80 17.35 -3.12
CA ALA A 157 8.26 17.50 -3.09
C ALA A 157 8.81 17.75 -1.68
N GLU A 158 7.99 18.31 -0.79
CA GLU A 158 8.27 18.46 0.63
C GLU A 158 8.11 17.16 1.43
N GLU A 159 7.52 16.09 0.85
CA GLU A 159 7.42 14.81 1.53
C GLU A 159 8.81 14.24 1.84
N SER A 160 9.03 14.01 3.13
CA SER A 160 10.28 13.49 3.66
C SER A 160 10.46 12.01 3.30
N ILE A 161 11.70 11.60 3.03
CA ILE A 161 12.10 10.19 2.97
C ILE A 161 12.54 9.63 4.33
N ALA A 162 12.30 10.37 5.42
CA ALA A 162 12.75 10.00 6.77
C ALA A 162 12.24 8.62 7.21
N GLY A 163 11.05 8.20 6.75
CA GLY A 163 10.54 6.86 7.03
C GLY A 163 11.43 5.77 6.41
N LEU A 164 11.92 5.99 5.19
CA LEU A 164 12.86 5.09 4.51
C LEU A 164 14.24 5.10 5.18
N GLU A 165 14.76 6.28 5.55
CA GLU A 165 16.05 6.40 6.24
C GLU A 165 16.01 5.65 7.58
N TRP A 166 14.97 5.89 8.38
CA TRP A 166 14.73 5.19 9.62
C TRP A 166 14.64 3.67 9.41
N ALA A 167 13.92 3.22 8.38
CA ALA A 167 13.80 1.79 8.09
C ALA A 167 15.15 1.16 7.70
N CYS A 168 15.99 1.87 6.94
CA CYS A 168 17.33 1.42 6.59
C CYS A 168 18.22 1.26 7.83
N ASP A 169 18.13 2.19 8.79
CA ASP A 169 18.93 2.15 10.03
C ASP A 169 18.53 1.01 10.98
N HIS A 170 17.29 0.52 10.88
CA HIS A 170 16.74 -0.50 11.78
C HIS A 170 16.57 -1.88 11.14
N ALA A 171 16.80 -2.01 9.83
CA ALA A 171 16.67 -3.26 9.12
C ALA A 171 17.65 -4.32 9.67
N PRO A 172 17.18 -5.57 9.90
CA PRO A 172 18.09 -6.68 10.18
C PRO A 172 19.24 -6.80 9.17
N PRO A 173 20.45 -7.19 9.61
CA PRO A 173 21.61 -7.29 8.74
C PRO A 173 21.36 -8.17 7.51
N GLY A 174 21.75 -7.65 6.34
CA GLY A 174 21.60 -8.34 5.05
C GLY A 174 20.20 -8.24 4.44
N MET A 175 19.19 -7.73 5.15
CA MET A 175 17.86 -7.53 4.60
C MET A 175 17.82 -6.30 3.69
N GLY A 176 17.27 -6.48 2.49
CA GLY A 176 17.01 -5.38 1.57
C GLY A 176 15.77 -4.58 1.97
N ILE A 177 15.74 -3.31 1.61
CA ILE A 177 14.51 -2.50 1.66
C ILE A 177 14.00 -2.34 0.23
N VAL A 178 12.75 -2.70 0.01
CA VAL A 178 12.05 -2.43 -1.25
C VAL A 178 10.95 -1.41 -0.97
N THR A 179 11.08 -0.25 -1.59
CA THR A 179 10.04 0.78 -1.58
C THR A 179 9.31 0.81 -2.92
N ALA A 180 8.10 1.35 -2.87
CA ALA A 180 7.20 1.62 -3.99
C ALA A 180 6.63 0.41 -4.76
N ALA A 181 5.35 0.57 -5.11
CA ALA A 181 4.77 0.15 -6.37
C ALA A 181 4.03 1.38 -6.90
N GLY A 182 4.57 2.03 -7.93
CA GLY A 182 3.91 3.15 -8.58
C GLY A 182 2.77 2.64 -9.47
N THR A 183 1.64 3.34 -9.44
CA THR A 183 0.50 3.09 -10.34
C THR A 183 0.20 4.37 -11.10
N VAL A 184 0.13 4.29 -12.43
CA VAL A 184 -0.17 5.45 -13.28
C VAL A 184 -1.61 5.36 -13.78
N LEU A 185 -2.06 4.15 -14.12
CA LEU A 185 -3.39 3.92 -14.66
C LEU A 185 -4.45 3.85 -13.57
N GLU A 186 -4.18 3.14 -12.48
CA GLU A 186 -5.16 2.84 -11.44
C GLU A 186 -5.77 4.09 -10.79
N PRO A 187 -5.00 5.13 -10.41
CA PRO A 187 -5.55 6.34 -9.83
C PRO A 187 -6.53 7.05 -10.79
N VAL A 188 -6.13 7.22 -12.07
CA VAL A 188 -6.98 7.84 -13.10
C VAL A 188 -8.26 7.02 -13.31
N MET A 189 -8.10 5.70 -13.42
CA MET A 189 -9.22 4.78 -13.63
C MET A 189 -10.22 4.79 -12.46
N TRP A 190 -9.75 4.89 -11.21
CA TRP A 190 -10.61 4.98 -10.03
C TRP A 190 -11.25 6.36 -9.86
N LEU A 191 -10.50 7.44 -10.13
CA LEU A 191 -11.04 8.81 -10.13
C LEU A 191 -12.18 8.97 -11.15
N MET A 192 -12.03 8.38 -12.34
CA MET A 192 -13.05 8.47 -13.38
C MET A 192 -14.16 7.43 -13.24
N GLY A 193 -13.89 6.30 -12.57
CA GLY A 193 -14.69 5.08 -12.64
C GLY A 193 -14.43 4.32 -13.95
N ILE A 194 -14.25 3.00 -13.86
CA ILE A 194 -13.70 2.16 -14.94
C ILE A 194 -14.48 2.32 -16.26
N LYS A 195 -15.81 2.22 -16.22
CA LYS A 195 -16.67 2.35 -17.40
C LYS A 195 -16.57 3.75 -18.02
N ASN A 196 -16.57 4.79 -17.20
CA ASN A 196 -16.49 6.15 -17.70
C ASN A 196 -15.11 6.46 -18.30
N PHE A 197 -14.03 5.96 -17.70
CA PHE A 197 -12.68 6.04 -18.26
C PHE A 197 -12.63 5.47 -19.68
N TYR A 198 -13.08 4.21 -19.87
CA TYR A 198 -13.07 3.58 -21.19
C TYR A 198 -13.93 4.30 -22.23
N LEU A 199 -15.11 4.80 -21.83
CA LEU A 199 -15.94 5.60 -22.73
C LEU A 199 -15.31 6.95 -23.08
N SER A 200 -14.57 7.55 -22.14
CA SER A 200 -13.93 8.85 -22.32
C SER A 200 -12.71 8.79 -23.24
N LEU A 201 -12.03 7.64 -23.35
CA LEU A 201 -10.99 7.44 -24.37
C LEU A 201 -11.47 7.77 -25.79
N TYR A 202 -12.75 7.53 -26.09
CA TYR A 202 -13.36 7.87 -27.37
C TYR A 202 -14.07 9.24 -27.35
N LYS A 203 -14.81 9.53 -26.27
CA LYS A 203 -15.71 10.70 -26.24
C LYS A 203 -15.03 12.00 -25.79
N GLN A 204 -14.00 11.92 -24.97
CA GLN A 204 -13.31 13.04 -24.33
C GLN A 204 -11.79 12.71 -24.24
N PRO A 205 -11.12 12.43 -25.37
CA PRO A 205 -9.71 12.00 -25.35
C PRO A 205 -8.77 13.07 -24.75
N ASP A 206 -9.11 14.35 -24.93
CA ASP A 206 -8.42 15.51 -24.36
C ASP A 206 -8.49 15.55 -22.83
N LEU A 207 -9.64 15.17 -22.26
CA LEU A 207 -9.77 15.04 -20.80
C LEU A 207 -8.94 13.88 -20.28
N VAL A 208 -8.94 12.74 -20.97
CA VAL A 208 -8.14 11.58 -20.55
C VAL A 208 -6.65 11.91 -20.61
N GLU A 209 -6.21 12.61 -21.66
CA GLU A 209 -4.82 13.10 -21.76
C GLU A 209 -4.46 14.00 -20.58
N ALA A 210 -5.34 14.92 -20.18
CA ALA A 210 -5.10 15.83 -19.06
C ALA A 210 -5.10 15.17 -17.66
N MET A 211 -5.56 13.92 -17.55
CA MET A 211 -5.54 13.16 -16.30
C MET A 211 -4.19 12.48 -16.02
N PHE A 212 -3.27 12.43 -17.00
CA PHE A 212 -1.93 11.84 -16.90
C PHE A 212 -0.84 12.91 -16.91
#